data_AF-A0A016WGN4-F1
#
_entry.id   AF-A0A016WGN4-F1
#
_cell.length_a   1.000
_cell.length_b   1.000
_cell.length_c   1.000
_cell.angle_alpha   90.00
_cell.angle_beta   90.00
_cell.angle_gamma   90.00
#
_symmetry.space_group_name_H-M   'P 1'
#
loop_
_entity.id
_entity.type
_entity.pdbx_description
1 polymer ?
#
loop_
_entity_poly.entity_id
_entity_poly.type
_entity_poly.pdbx_seq_one_letter_code
_entity_poly.pdbx_strand_id
1 'polypeptide(L)' 'MAAKVAGKGPNYGTIQFLHDPARPLLKRVARQKLLDWEALTLALYRPDIVPRDYQLLLTLSNGLQRKTCDD' A
#
# COMPACT_ATOMS: atom_id res chain seq x y z
N MET A 1 22.00 -21.68 -17.94
CA MET A 1 21.74 -20.22 -18.03
C MET A 1 21.08 -19.81 -16.71
N ALA A 2 21.83 -19.23 -15.77
CA ALA A 2 21.31 -18.86 -14.46
C ALA A 2 20.64 -17.49 -14.54
N ALA A 3 19.37 -17.39 -14.18
CA ALA A 3 18.67 -16.13 -14.09
C ALA A 3 19.34 -15.26 -13.02
N LYS A 4 19.82 -14.08 -13.41
CA LYS A 4 20.35 -13.07 -12.49
C LYS A 4 19.21 -12.65 -11.56
N VAL A 5 19.20 -13.19 -10.35
CA VAL A 5 18.27 -12.75 -9.31
C VAL A 5 18.64 -11.30 -9.03
N ALA A 6 17.77 -10.37 -9.37
CA ALA A 6 17.93 -8.98 -8.96
C ALA A 6 17.99 -9.00 -7.43
N GLY A 7 19.16 -8.63 -6.88
CA GLY A 7 19.37 -8.61 -5.44
C GLY A 7 18.30 -7.75 -4.78
N LYS A 8 17.80 -8.21 -3.64
CA LYS A 8 16.89 -7.44 -2.78
C LYS A 8 17.56 -6.10 -2.44
N GLY A 9 16.79 -5.02 -2.50
CA GLY A 9 17.30 -3.69 -2.20
C GLY A 9 17.73 -3.52 -0.74
N PRO A 10 18.45 -2.42 -0.43
CA PRO A 10 19.02 -2.18 0.90
C PRO A 10 17.99 -2.08 2.03
N ASN A 11 16.72 -1.85 1.70
CA ASN A 11 15.64 -1.69 2.68
C ASN A 11 14.77 -2.95 2.84
N TYR A 12 15.11 -4.03 2.14
CA TYR A 12 14.29 -5.24 2.11
C TYR A 12 14.33 -5.96 3.46
N GLY A 13 13.16 -6.23 4.05
CA GLY A 13 13.03 -6.81 5.40
C GLY A 13 13.13 -5.80 6.54
N THR A 14 13.54 -4.55 6.25
CA THR A 14 13.54 -3.45 7.23
C THR A 14 12.24 -2.65 7.16
N ILE A 15 11.72 -2.44 5.95
CA ILE A 15 10.49 -1.68 5.72
C ILE A 15 9.43 -2.59 5.12
N GLN A 16 8.28 -2.66 5.81
CA GLN A 16 7.11 -3.41 5.37
C GLN A 16 6.09 -2.46 4.75
N PHE A 17 5.68 -2.74 3.51
CA PHE A 17 4.70 -1.97 2.77
C PHE A 17 3.36 -2.70 2.77
N LEU A 18 2.45 -2.27 3.65
CA LEU A 18 1.08 -2.77 3.71
C LEU A 18 0.20 -2.01 2.72
N HIS A 19 -0.42 -2.74 1.81
CA HIS A 19 -1.37 -2.19 0.83
C HIS A 19 -2.47 -3.19 0.50
N ASP A 20 -3.61 -2.68 0.04
CA ASP A 20 -4.67 -3.50 -0.51
C ASP A 20 -4.27 -4.06 -1.89
N PRO A 21 -4.80 -5.21 -2.30
CA PRO A 21 -4.45 -5.83 -3.58
C PRO A 21 -5.16 -5.17 -4.78
N ALA A 22 -5.16 -3.84 -4.88
CA ALA A 22 -5.68 -3.12 -6.05
C ALA A 22 -4.95 -3.55 -7.33
N ARG A 23 -5.70 -3.71 -8.42
CA ARG A 23 -5.17 -4.13 -9.74
C ARG A 23 -3.93 -3.36 -10.21
N PRO A 24 -3.82 -2.02 -10.02
CA PRO A 24 -2.61 -1.28 -10.42
C PRO A 24 -1.36 -1.68 -9.64
N LEU A 25 -1.49 -2.01 -8.35
CA LEU A 25 -0.38 -2.35 -7.45
C LEU A 25 0.15 -3.76 -7.69
N LEU A 26 -0.70 -4.64 -8.24
CA LEU A 26 -0.30 -5.98 -8.64
C LEU A 26 0.47 -6.02 -9.98
N LYS A 27 0.51 -4.92 -10.75
CA LYS A 27 1.23 -4.87 -12.03
C LYS A 27 2.74 -5.03 -11.82
N ARG A 28 3.40 -5.70 -12.77
CA ARG A 28 4.85 -5.98 -12.74
C ARG A 28 5.70 -4.70 -12.57
N VAL A 29 5.30 -3.60 -13.20
CA VAL A 29 5.97 -2.30 -13.09
C VAL A 29 5.91 -1.74 -11.67
N ALA A 30 4.77 -1.85 -11.00
CA ALA A 30 4.63 -1.44 -9.60
C ALA A 30 5.46 -2.33 -8.67
N ARG A 31 5.44 -3.65 -8.89
CA ARG A 31 6.26 -4.61 -8.14
C ARG A 31 7.76 -4.37 -8.28
N GLN A 32 8.21 -3.97 -9.47
CA GLN A 32 9.62 -3.65 -9.71
C GLN A 32 10.09 -2.42 -8.93
N LYS A 33 9.19 -1.45 -8.68
CA LYS A 33 9.50 -0.29 -7.83
C LYS A 33 9.45 -0.63 -6.34
N LEU A 34 8.78 -1.73 -5.98
CA LEU A 34 8.65 -2.24 -4.63
C LEU A 34 9.74 -3.25 -4.24
N LEU A 35 10.71 -3.54 -5.12
CA LEU A 35 11.79 -4.52 -4.88
C LEU A 35 12.73 -4.16 -3.71
N ASP A 36 12.72 -2.89 -3.29
CA ASP A 36 13.50 -2.42 -2.15
C ASP A 36 12.78 -2.65 -0.81
N TRP A 37 11.48 -2.98 -0.80
CA TRP A 37 10.67 -3.13 0.41
C TRP A 37 9.96 -4.48 0.46
N GLU A 38 9.62 -4.93 1.66
CA GLU A 38 8.84 -6.14 1.84
C GLU A 38 7.34 -5.83 1.70
N ALA A 39 6.72 -6.35 0.64
CA ALA A 39 5.30 -6.15 0.39
C ALA A 39 4.45 -7.11 1.23
N LEU A 40 3.69 -6.58 2.18
CA LEU A 40 2.67 -7.35 2.89
C LEU A 40 1.39 -7.37 2.05
N THR A 41 1.02 -8.54 1.56
CA THR A 41 -0.21 -8.70 0.76
C THR A 41 -1.37 -8.97 1.70
N LEU A 42 -2.32 -8.03 1.77
CA LEU A 42 -3.51 -8.21 2.59
C LEU A 42 -4.51 -9.15 1.92
N ALA A 43 -5.31 -9.83 2.74
CA ALA A 43 -6.49 -10.54 2.27
C ALA A 43 -7.43 -9.60 1.49
N LEU A 44 -8.01 -10.11 0.41
CA LEU A 44 -8.90 -9.35 -0.46
C LEU A 44 -10.14 -8.86 0.32
N TYR A 45 -10.55 -7.60 0.09
CA TYR A 45 -11.73 -6.95 0.69
C TYR A 45 -11.73 -6.82 2.22
N ARG A 46 -10.57 -6.54 2.83
CA ARG A 46 -10.44 -6.33 4.29
C ARG A 46 -10.04 -4.90 4.67
N PRO A 47 -10.93 -3.91 4.53
CA PRO A 47 -10.63 -2.53 4.90
C PRO A 47 -10.46 -2.35 6.42
N ASP A 48 -11.02 -3.25 7.22
CA ASP A 48 -10.90 -3.32 8.68
C ASP A 48 -9.45 -3.52 9.16
N ILE A 49 -8.58 -4.05 8.29
CA ILE A 49 -7.19 -4.35 8.64
C ILE A 49 -6.23 -3.27 8.08
N VAL A 50 -6.71 -2.36 7.23
CA VAL A 50 -5.90 -1.29 6.64
C VAL A 50 -5.96 -0.02 7.51
N PRO A 51 -4.89 0.38 8.21
CA PRO A 51 -4.91 1.58 9.06
C PRO A 51 -5.27 2.88 8.34
N ARG A 52 -4.94 2.95 7.04
CA ARG A 52 -5.37 4.04 6.17
C ARG A 52 -6.89 4.17 6.16
N ASP A 53 -7.61 3.07 6.02
CA ASP A 53 -9.03 3.10 5.72
C ASP A 53 -9.85 3.28 7.00
N TYR A 54 -9.58 2.49 8.05
CA TYR A 54 -10.37 2.56 9.29
C TYR A 54 -10.05 3.78 10.16
N GLN A 55 -8.83 4.32 10.10
CA GLN A 55 -8.41 5.43 10.98
C GLN A 55 -8.22 6.73 10.22
N LEU A 56 -7.32 6.75 9.22
CA LEU A 56 -6.95 8.01 8.56
C LEU A 56 -8.10 8.58 7.73
N LEU A 57 -8.67 7.79 6.83
CA LEU A 57 -9.77 8.23 5.96
C LEU A 57 -11.05 8.51 6.76
N LEU A 58 -11.34 7.71 7.79
CA LEU A 58 -12.47 7.95 8.68
C LEU A 58 -12.31 9.29 9.43
N THR A 59 -11.14 9.54 10.02
CA THR A 59 -10.86 10.80 10.74
C THR A 59 -10.93 11.99 9.79
N LEU A 60 -10.38 11.86 8.58
CA LEU A 60 -10.43 12.87 7.55
C LEU A 60 -11.88 13.17 7.13
N SER A 61 -12.67 12.13 6.87
CA SER A 61 -14.08 12.25 6.51
C SER A 61 -14.86 13.01 7.58
N ASN A 62 -14.68 12.65 8.86
CA ASN A 62 -15.33 13.32 9.98
C ASN A 62 -14.93 14.81 10.09
N GLY A 63 -13.66 15.13 9.83
CA GLY A 63 -13.17 16.51 9.81
C GLY A 63 -13.72 17.33 8.63
N LEU A 64 -13.93 16.69 7.48
CA LEU A 64 -14.49 17.31 6.29
C LEU A 64 -16.02 17.44 6.34
N GLN A 65 -16.71 16.57 7.08
CA GLN A 65 -18.18 16.55 7.15
C GLN A 65 -18.80 17.86 7.66
N ARG A 66 -18.06 18.66 8.43
CA ARG A 66 -18.51 19.98 8.92
C ARG A 66 -18.00 21.16 8.10
N LYS A 67 -17.20 20.90 7.07
CA LYS A 67 -16.77 21.92 6.12
C LYS A 67 -17.76 21.91 4.98
N THR A 68 -18.62 22.93 4.91
CA THR A 68 -19.31 23.23 3.67
C THR A 68 -18.26 23.56 2.62
N CYS A 69 -18.41 22.99 1.42
CA CYS A 69 -17.77 23.58 0.26
C CYS A 69 -18.48 24.93 0.09
N ASP A 70 -17.79 26.01 0.44
CA ASP A 70 -18.24 27.33 0.00
C ASP A 70 -18.06 27.34 -1.53
N ASP A 71 -19.19 27.37 -2.26
CA ASP A 71 -19.25 27.43 -3.72
C ASP A 71 -18.65 28.74 -4.28
#